data_AF-A0A928IHF6-F1
#
_entry.id   AF-A0A928IHF6-F1
#
_cell.length_a   1.000
_cell.length_b   1.000
_cell.length_c   1.000
_cell.angle_alpha   90.00
_cell.angle_beta   90.00
_cell.angle_gamma   90.00
#
_symmetry.space_group_name_H-M   'P 1'
#
loop_
_entity.id
_entity.type
_entity.pdbx_description
1 polymer ?
#
loop_
_entity_poly.entity_id
_entity_poly.type
_entity_poly.pdbx_seq_one_letter_code
_entity_poly.pdbx_strand_id
1 'polypeptide(L)'
;MNKNDPERSYGKFGVRAFAANSAYPVANALVIVRGKKANGSPTTIAVLETDESGKTQIITLETPPKSLSLSPGSDIPPYSLYDVEITHPGFYSIITRDVQIYPDTTSILPINMLPLPDTNSGSNIIINSGGTAPNL
;
A
#
# COMPACT_ATOMS: atom_id res chain seq x y z
N MET A 1 3.62 -18.67 -18.59
CA MET A 1 4.19 -18.21 -17.31
C MET A 1 4.50 -19.42 -16.44
N ASN A 2 5.78 -19.66 -16.10
CA ASN A 2 6.19 -20.80 -15.29
C ASN A 2 6.01 -20.44 -13.80
N LYS A 3 5.27 -21.26 -13.05
CA LYS A 3 4.95 -21.03 -11.62
C LYS A 3 6.05 -21.50 -10.64
N ASN A 4 7.22 -21.86 -11.16
CA ASN A 4 8.28 -22.56 -10.44
C ASN A 4 9.60 -21.78 -10.38
N ASP A 5 9.56 -20.45 -10.28
CA ASP A 5 10.78 -19.67 -10.02
C ASP A 5 11.00 -19.61 -8.49
N PRO A 6 11.94 -20.39 -7.91
CA PRO A 6 12.13 -20.48 -6.46
C PRO A 6 12.61 -19.16 -5.84
N GLU A 7 12.95 -18.16 -6.66
CA GLU A 7 13.47 -16.86 -6.24
C GLU A 7 12.41 -15.76 -6.16
N ARG A 8 11.17 -16.00 -6.59
CA ARG A 8 10.09 -15.00 -6.51
C ARG A 8 8.88 -15.55 -5.78
N SER A 9 8.40 -14.79 -4.81
CA SER A 9 7.09 -15.04 -4.20
C SER A 9 6.20 -13.82 -4.45
N TYR A 10 4.91 -13.97 -4.16
CA TYR A 10 3.95 -12.91 -4.41
C TYR A 10 2.97 -12.78 -3.23
N GLY A 11 2.61 -11.54 -2.93
CA GLY A 11 1.52 -11.19 -2.04
C GLY A 11 0.37 -10.56 -2.81
N LYS A 12 -0.83 -10.63 -2.26
CA LYS A 12 -2.01 -9.93 -2.78
C LYS A 12 -2.21 -8.64 -2.00
N PHE A 13 -2.55 -7.57 -2.70
CA PHE A 13 -2.73 -6.25 -2.10
C PHE A 13 -3.99 -5.56 -2.64
N GLY A 14 -4.71 -4.89 -1.76
CA GLY A 14 -5.77 -3.96 -2.12
C GLY A 14 -5.89 -2.82 -1.12
N VAL A 15 -6.59 -1.77 -1.51
CA VAL A 15 -6.88 -0.61 -0.66
C VAL A 15 -8.37 -0.55 -0.38
N ARG A 16 -8.72 -0.14 0.84
CA ARG A 16 -10.08 0.24 1.22
C ARG A 16 -10.07 1.67 1.73
N ALA A 17 -10.66 2.58 0.96
CA ALA A 17 -10.80 3.99 1.29
C ALA A 17 -12.16 4.28 1.95
N PHE A 18 -12.12 5.02 3.05
CA PHE A 18 -13.32 5.45 3.76
C PHE A 18 -13.12 6.81 4.42
N ALA A 19 -14.20 7.49 4.75
CA ALA A 19 -14.22 8.76 5.44
C ALA A 19 -15.13 8.70 6.68
N ALA A 20 -15.06 9.76 7.50
CA ALA A 20 -15.83 9.91 8.74
C ALA A 20 -15.78 8.65 9.63
N ASN A 21 -14.55 8.21 9.96
CA ASN A 21 -14.31 7.07 10.85
C ASN A 21 -14.93 5.76 10.36
N SER A 22 -14.72 5.44 9.07
CA SER A 22 -15.25 4.26 8.37
C SER A 22 -16.74 4.27 8.05
N ALA A 23 -17.46 5.38 8.26
CA ALA A 23 -18.89 5.47 8.00
C ALA A 23 -19.23 5.56 6.49
N TYR A 24 -18.36 6.18 5.69
CA TYR A 24 -18.62 6.40 4.26
C TYR A 24 -17.51 5.82 3.38
N PRO A 25 -17.81 4.90 2.45
CA PRO A 25 -16.85 4.49 1.44
C PRO A 25 -16.53 5.67 0.50
N VAL A 26 -15.27 5.77 0.06
CA VAL A 26 -14.87 6.79 -0.92
C VAL A 26 -14.61 6.13 -2.26
N ALA A 27 -15.52 6.34 -3.21
CA ALA A 27 -15.41 5.87 -4.58
C ALA A 27 -14.55 6.80 -5.44
N ASN A 28 -14.07 6.31 -6.58
CA ASN A 28 -13.28 7.05 -7.59
C ASN A 28 -12.01 7.70 -7.03
N ALA A 29 -11.46 7.16 -5.93
CA ALA A 29 -10.19 7.60 -5.38
C ALA A 29 -9.07 6.91 -6.16
N LEU A 30 -8.16 7.72 -6.72
CA LEU A 30 -7.01 7.24 -7.47
C LEU A 30 -5.95 6.72 -6.49
N VAL A 31 -5.55 5.47 -6.65
CA VAL A 31 -4.53 4.81 -5.82
C VAL A 31 -3.31 4.49 -6.67
N ILE A 32 -2.15 5.04 -6.29
CA ILE A 32 -0.86 4.80 -6.93
C ILE A 32 0.00 3.95 -5.99
N VAL A 33 0.36 2.75 -6.44
CA VAL A 33 1.26 1.85 -5.71
C VAL A 33 2.66 1.97 -6.31
N ARG A 34 3.64 2.32 -5.48
CA ARG A 34 5.05 2.47 -5.86
C ARG A 34 5.92 1.46 -5.14
N GLY A 35 6.75 0.77 -5.90
CA GLY A 35 7.83 -0.06 -5.38
C GLY A 35 9.17 0.66 -5.46
N LYS A 36 10.25 -0.02 -5.08
CA LYS A 36 11.62 0.47 -5.23
C LYS A 36 12.34 -0.37 -6.30
N LYS A 37 13.04 0.27 -7.23
CA LYS A 37 13.93 -0.40 -8.18
C LYS A 37 15.19 -0.89 -7.46
N ALA A 38 15.99 -1.74 -8.11
CA ALA A 38 17.27 -2.20 -7.59
C ALA A 38 18.25 -1.06 -7.22
N ASN A 39 18.12 0.11 -7.87
CA ASN A 39 18.91 1.31 -7.56
C ASN A 39 18.29 2.19 -6.45
N GLY A 40 17.25 1.72 -5.75
CA GLY A 40 16.55 2.44 -4.70
C GLY A 40 15.57 3.52 -5.18
N SER A 41 15.47 3.79 -6.48
CA SER A 41 14.53 4.80 -7.01
C SER A 41 13.09 4.30 -6.96
N PRO A 42 12.10 5.16 -6.62
CA PRO A 42 10.70 4.77 -6.65
C PRO A 42 10.25 4.49 -8.09
N THR A 43 9.37 3.49 -8.25
CA THR A 43 8.77 3.15 -9.53
C THR A 43 7.29 2.83 -9.33
N THR A 44 6.44 3.37 -10.21
CA THR A 44 5.01 3.04 -10.20
C THR A 44 4.84 1.59 -10.66
N ILE A 45 4.15 0.80 -9.83
CA ILE A 45 3.84 -0.61 -10.08
C ILE A 45 2.42 -0.75 -10.59
N ALA A 46 1.49 0.00 -10.00
CA ALA A 46 0.09 -0.02 -10.37
C ALA A 46 -0.58 1.34 -10.14
N VAL A 47 -1.60 1.60 -10.94
CA VAL A 47 -2.56 2.68 -10.75
C VAL A 47 -3.93 2.01 -10.70
N LEU A 48 -4.65 2.23 -9.60
CA LEU A 48 -5.94 1.62 -9.30
C LEU A 48 -6.95 2.73 -8.97
N GLU A 49 -8.22 2.35 -8.96
CA GLU A 49 -9.32 3.23 -8.58
C GLU A 49 -10.25 2.49 -7.62
N THR A 50 -10.80 3.20 -6.64
CA THR A 50 -11.79 2.62 -5.71
C THR A 50 -13.18 2.57 -6.34
N ASP A 51 -13.89 1.46 -6.13
CA ASP A 51 -15.27 1.28 -6.54
C ASP A 51 -16.27 1.97 -5.57
N GLU A 52 -17.57 1.81 -5.83
CA GLU A 52 -18.66 2.33 -4.99
C GLU A 52 -18.62 1.85 -3.53
N SER A 53 -17.96 0.71 -3.27
CA SER A 53 -17.76 0.18 -1.92
C SER A 53 -16.49 0.71 -1.25
N GLY A 54 -15.77 1.61 -1.92
CA GLY A 54 -14.52 2.22 -1.47
C GLY A 54 -13.34 1.26 -1.59
N LYS A 55 -13.41 0.22 -2.43
CA LYS A 55 -12.38 -0.81 -2.55
C LYS A 55 -11.72 -0.76 -3.92
N THR A 56 -10.41 -0.96 -3.96
CA THR A 56 -9.73 -1.26 -5.23
C THR A 56 -9.89 -2.74 -5.58
N GLN A 57 -9.64 -3.08 -6.84
CA GLN A 57 -9.31 -4.46 -7.19
C GLN A 57 -8.08 -4.95 -6.42
N ILE A 58 -8.00 -6.27 -6.22
CA ILE A 58 -6.81 -6.91 -5.64
C ILE A 58 -5.76 -7.12 -6.72
N ILE A 59 -4.55 -6.62 -6.48
CA ILE A 59 -3.39 -6.83 -7.35
C ILE A 59 -2.40 -7.79 -6.70
N THR A 60 -1.53 -8.35 -7.54
CA THR A 60 -0.43 -9.20 -7.10
C THR A 60 0.87 -8.39 -7.12
N LEU A 61 1.60 -8.40 -6.01
CA LEU A 61 2.84 -7.66 -5.81
C LEU A 61 3.98 -8.65 -5.54
N GLU A 62 5.17 -8.36 -6.07
CA GLU A 62 6.36 -9.17 -5.88
C GLU A 62 6.85 -9.10 -4.42
N THR A 63 7.19 -10.24 -3.85
CA THR A 63 7.79 -10.35 -2.51
C THR A 63 9.08 -11.15 -2.57
N PRO A 64 9.99 -10.96 -1.60
CA PRO A 64 11.13 -11.86 -1.44
C PRO A 64 10.65 -13.31 -1.31
N PRO A 65 11.44 -14.29 -1.76
CA PRO A 65 11.06 -15.68 -1.71
C PRO A 65 10.96 -16.16 -0.26
N LYS A 66 9.87 -16.88 0.03
CA LYS A 66 9.57 -17.41 1.37
C LYS A 66 10.71 -18.23 1.97
N SER A 67 11.43 -18.98 1.14
CA SER A 67 12.56 -19.82 1.57
C SER A 67 13.73 -19.02 2.16
N LEU A 68 13.95 -17.77 1.71
CA LEU A 68 15.02 -16.93 2.27
C LEU A 68 14.68 -16.44 3.68
N SER A 69 13.40 -16.30 4.02
CA SER A 69 12.93 -15.94 5.36
C SER A 69 13.10 -17.05 6.40
N LEU A 70 13.23 -18.31 5.96
CA LEU A 70 13.36 -19.48 6.83
C LEU A 70 14.82 -19.86 7.11
N SER A 71 15.78 -19.21 6.45
CA SER A 71 17.21 -19.40 6.69
C SER A 71 17.68 -18.53 7.87
N PRO A 72 18.18 -19.13 8.96
CA PRO A 72 18.77 -18.36 10.06
C PRO A 72 19.96 -17.53 9.52
N GLY A 73 19.90 -16.21 9.66
CA GLY A 73 20.95 -15.29 9.20
C GLY A 73 20.74 -14.66 7.82
N SER A 74 19.54 -14.73 7.22
CA SER A 74 19.24 -13.94 6.02
C SER A 74 19.04 -12.47 6.37
N ASP A 75 19.83 -11.58 5.75
CA ASP A 75 19.67 -10.12 5.85
C ASP A 75 18.48 -9.59 5.00
N ILE A 76 17.76 -10.47 4.30
CA ILE A 76 16.66 -10.10 3.42
C ILE A 76 15.35 -10.12 4.21
N PRO A 77 14.62 -8.99 4.31
CA PRO A 77 13.34 -8.94 4.98
C PRO A 77 12.33 -9.95 4.39
N PRO A 78 11.44 -10.56 5.20
CA PRO A 78 10.45 -11.53 4.73
C PRO A 78 9.25 -10.91 3.99
N TYR A 79 9.35 -9.63 3.61
CA TYR A 79 8.30 -8.85 2.99
C TYR A 79 8.88 -7.83 2.01
N SER A 80 8.06 -7.41 1.06
CA SER A 80 8.34 -6.22 0.24
C SER A 80 7.73 -4.99 0.88
N LEU A 81 8.39 -3.83 0.67
CA LEU A 81 7.88 -2.53 1.06
C LEU A 81 7.39 -1.76 -0.17
N TYR A 82 6.19 -1.21 -0.06
CA TYR A 82 5.56 -0.37 -1.08
C TYR A 82 5.08 0.95 -0.49
N ASP A 83 5.16 2.01 -1.28
CA ASP A 83 4.54 3.29 -0.95
C ASP A 83 3.21 3.40 -1.69
N VAL A 84 2.15 3.78 -0.98
CA VAL A 84 0.80 3.87 -1.53
C VAL A 84 0.32 5.30 -1.39
N GLU A 85 0.01 5.94 -2.50
CA GLU A 85 -0.61 7.26 -2.52
C GLU A 85 -2.07 7.12 -2.94
N ILE A 86 -2.98 7.78 -2.23
CA ILE A 86 -4.38 7.90 -2.60
C ILE A 86 -4.78 9.36 -2.73
N THR A 87 -5.46 9.69 -3.82
CA THR A 87 -5.93 11.05 -4.12
C THR A 87 -7.40 11.04 -4.55
N HIS A 88 -8.13 12.10 -4.18
CA HIS A 88 -9.50 12.34 -4.61
C HIS A 88 -9.78 13.85 -4.51
N PRO A 89 -10.46 14.50 -5.47
CA PRO A 89 -10.61 15.95 -5.51
C PRO A 89 -11.22 16.60 -4.25
N GLY A 90 -12.06 15.87 -3.51
CA GLY A 90 -12.68 16.32 -2.27
C GLY A 90 -11.92 15.98 -0.98
N PHE A 91 -10.75 15.36 -1.05
CA PHE A 91 -10.01 14.88 0.12
C PHE A 91 -8.53 15.25 0.05
N TYR A 92 -7.89 15.31 1.21
CA TYR A 92 -6.43 15.41 1.28
C TYR A 92 -5.79 14.17 0.66
N SER A 93 -4.75 14.38 -0.14
CA SER A 93 -3.89 13.30 -0.63
C SER A 93 -3.19 12.63 0.55
N ILE A 94 -3.26 11.32 0.63
CA ILE A 94 -2.63 10.53 1.69
C ILE A 94 -1.55 9.66 1.07
N ILE A 95 -0.32 9.77 1.58
CA ILE A 95 0.81 8.93 1.19
C ILE A 95 1.14 8.02 2.37
N THR A 96 0.97 6.71 2.20
CA THR A 96 1.31 5.68 3.17
C THR A 96 2.62 5.02 2.75
N ARG A 97 3.70 5.24 3.50
CA ARG A 97 5.04 4.71 3.18
C ARG A 97 5.32 3.38 3.84
N ASP A 98 6.17 2.58 3.21
CA ASP A 98 6.70 1.32 3.73
C ASP A 98 5.59 0.32 4.15
N VAL A 99 4.57 0.18 3.30
CA VAL A 99 3.52 -0.85 3.43
C VAL A 99 4.12 -2.23 3.21
N GLN A 100 4.03 -3.09 4.21
CA GLN A 100 4.57 -4.44 4.19
C GLN A 100 3.64 -5.42 3.48
N ILE A 101 4.16 -6.10 2.47
CA ILE A 101 3.46 -7.14 1.72
C ILE A 101 4.20 -8.46 1.89
N TYR A 102 3.50 -9.45 2.43
CA TYR A 102 4.03 -10.77 2.74
C TYR A 102 3.70 -11.78 1.63
N PRO A 103 4.59 -12.75 1.36
CA PRO A 103 4.31 -13.83 0.43
C PRO A 103 3.07 -14.62 0.84
N ASP A 104 2.32 -15.12 -0.14
CA ASP A 104 1.13 -15.97 0.00
C ASP A 104 -0.02 -15.35 0.83
N THR A 105 0.07 -14.06 1.17
CA THR A 105 -0.89 -13.37 2.03
C THR A 105 -1.70 -12.34 1.24
N THR A 106 -2.94 -12.09 1.66
CA THR A 106 -3.74 -10.96 1.15
C THR A 106 -3.75 -9.84 2.17
N SER A 107 -3.12 -8.72 1.82
CA SER A 107 -3.07 -7.50 2.62
C SER A 107 -4.10 -6.49 2.10
N ILE A 108 -4.96 -6.00 2.99
CA ILE A 108 -5.88 -4.89 2.70
C ILE A 108 -5.40 -3.69 3.50
N LEU A 109 -5.08 -2.59 2.82
CA LEU A 109 -4.72 -1.33 3.47
C LEU A 109 -5.97 -0.46 3.67
N PRO A 110 -6.45 -0.30 4.92
CA PRO A 110 -7.49 0.67 5.23
C PRO A 110 -6.90 2.09 5.20
N ILE A 111 -7.56 3.02 4.50
CA ILE A 111 -7.19 4.44 4.50
C ILE A 111 -8.40 5.29 4.89
N ASN A 112 -8.25 6.05 5.97
CA ASN A 112 -9.22 7.05 6.38
C ASN A 112 -8.93 8.38 5.68
N MET A 113 -9.69 8.72 4.65
CA MET A 113 -9.59 9.97 3.92
C MET A 113 -10.17 11.13 4.72
N LEU A 114 -9.43 12.24 4.77
CA LEU A 114 -9.87 13.48 5.41
C LEU A 114 -10.41 14.45 4.35
N PRO A 115 -11.68 14.91 4.46
CA PRO A 115 -12.23 15.87 3.52
C PRO A 115 -11.41 17.16 3.49
N LEU A 116 -11.30 17.77 2.32
CA LEU A 116 -10.77 19.13 2.22
C LEU A 116 -11.80 20.13 2.77
N PRO A 117 -11.35 21.19 3.47
CA PRO A 117 -12.22 22.32 3.75
C PRO A 117 -12.61 23.02 2.45
N ASP A 118 -13.78 23.66 2.42
CA ASP A 118 -14.32 24.37 1.24
C ASP A 118 -13.39 25.50 0.73
N THR A 119 -12.43 25.91 1.54
CA THR A 119 -11.32 26.81 1.17
C THR A 119 -10.13 26.01 0.64
N ASN A 120 -9.97 26.01 -0.69
CA ASN A 120 -8.98 25.31 -1.55
C ASN A 120 -7.47 25.44 -1.15
N SER A 121 -7.08 25.04 0.05
CA SER A 121 -5.68 25.00 0.51
C SER A 121 -5.36 23.61 1.08
N GLY A 122 -5.24 22.60 0.21
CA GLY A 122 -4.90 21.22 0.59
C GLY A 122 -3.39 21.01 0.72
N SER A 123 -2.92 20.48 1.86
CA SER A 123 -1.54 19.99 2.06
C SER A 123 -1.53 18.47 2.13
N ASN A 124 -0.55 17.79 1.54
CA ASN A 124 -0.50 16.32 1.55
C ASN A 124 -0.29 15.77 2.96
N ILE A 125 -1.00 14.70 3.32
CA ILE A 125 -0.83 13.96 4.58
C ILE A 125 0.09 12.76 4.34
N ILE A 126 1.18 12.66 5.11
CA ILE A 126 2.12 11.54 5.01
C ILE A 126 1.95 10.64 6.25
N ILE A 127 1.67 9.37 6.02
CA ILE A 127 1.54 8.32 7.03
C ILE A 127 2.71 7.36 6.84
N ASN A 128 3.49 7.13 7.89
CA ASN A 128 4.52 6.08 7.87
C ASN A 128 3.89 4.81 8.47
N SER A 129 3.84 3.72 7.70
CA SER A 129 3.27 2.44 8.18
C SER A 129 4.10 1.78 9.27
N GLY A 130 5.35 2.23 9.46
CA GLY A 130 6.26 1.80 10.51
C GLY A 130 6.10 2.62 11.79
N GLY A 131 5.00 2.43 12.51
CA GLY A 131 4.91 2.86 13.89
C GLY A 131 5.75 1.95 14.77
N THR A 132 6.92 2.43 15.23
CA THR A 132 7.37 2.07 16.58
C THR A 132 6.22 2.35 17.54
N ALA A 133 5.88 1.37 18.37
CA ALA A 133 5.07 1.63 19.55
C ALA A 133 5.67 2.83 20.29
N PRO A 134 4.85 3.79 20.78
CA PRO A 134 5.37 4.73 21.76
C PRO A 134 5.89 3.91 22.94
N ASN A 135 7.18 4.00 23.21
CA ASN A 135 7.76 3.46 24.44
C ASN A 135 7.07 4.23 25.59
N LEU A 136 6.27 3.52 26.38
CA LEU A 136 5.79 4.00 27.68
C LEU A 136 6.89 3.82 28.73
#